data_AF-A0A349LHQ4-F1
#
_entry.id   AF-A0A349LHQ4-F1
#
_cell.length_a   1.000
_cell.length_b   1.000
_cell.length_c   1.000
_cell.angle_alpha   90.00
_cell.angle_beta   90.00
_cell.angle_gamma   90.00
#
_symmetry.space_group_name_H-M   'P 1'
#
loop_
_entity.id
_entity.type
_entity.pdbx_description
1 polymer ?
#
loop_
_entity_poly.entity_id
_entity_poly.type
_entity_poly.pdbx_seq_one_letter_code
_entity_poly.pdbx_strand_id
1 'polypeptide(L)'
;MDSVLIVNLFLLFGSIFLVGMIAWAIPVRLWVEALSAGVTVGIGTLVGMRLRKVSPPAVVRPLINATKAGLDLDINALEAHYLAGGNVSRVVGALISADKASIDLPFNQAAAIDLAGRDVFEAVQVSVNPKVINTPKVAAMAKDGIQLIAIARVTVRANINRLVGGAGEDTILARVGEGIVSTIGSANSHKDVLENPDGISKTVLGKGLDSGTAFEILSID
;
A
#
# COMPACT_ATOMS: atom_id res chain seq x y z
N MET A 1 67.81 8.48 -5.14
CA MET A 1 66.87 7.43 -4.66
C MET A 1 65.56 8.02 -4.16
N ASP A 2 65.54 9.29 -3.73
CA ASP A 2 64.36 9.93 -3.13
C ASP A 2 63.25 10.27 -4.13
N SER A 3 63.60 10.64 -5.37
CA SER A 3 62.61 10.95 -6.42
C SER A 3 61.79 9.73 -6.88
N VAL A 4 62.40 8.55 -6.95
CA VAL A 4 61.70 7.30 -7.30
C VAL A 4 60.75 6.85 -6.18
N LEU A 5 61.14 7.05 -4.92
CA LEU A 5 60.28 6.78 -3.77
C LEU A 5 59.05 7.70 -3.73
N ILE A 6 59.22 8.99 -4.07
CA ILE A 6 58.11 9.96 -4.15
C ILE A 6 57.14 9.57 -5.28
N VAL A 7 57.64 9.22 -6.47
CA VAL A 7 56.79 8.79 -7.60
C VAL A 7 56.03 7.50 -7.26
N ASN A 8 56.68 6.52 -6.62
CA ASN A 8 56.03 5.29 -6.18
C ASN A 8 54.97 5.54 -5.10
N LEU A 9 55.21 6.49 -4.17
CA LEU A 9 54.23 6.85 -3.14
C LEU A 9 53.00 7.55 -3.74
N PHE A 10 53.19 8.44 -4.74
CA PHE A 10 52.09 9.06 -5.47
C PHE A 10 51.29 8.05 -6.30
N LEU A 11 51.95 7.10 -6.96
CA LEU A 11 51.28 6.00 -7.68
C LEU A 11 50.49 5.09 -6.72
N LEU A 12 51.06 4.77 -5.56
CA LEU A 12 50.40 3.98 -4.53
C LEU A 12 49.16 4.70 -4.00
N PHE A 13 49.29 5.97 -3.60
CA PHE A 13 48.16 6.80 -3.14
C PHE A 13 47.10 6.99 -4.22
N GLY A 14 47.51 7.22 -5.48
CA GLY A 14 46.60 7.30 -6.63
C GLY A 14 45.83 6.00 -6.86
N SER A 15 46.50 4.85 -6.74
CA SER A 15 45.85 3.54 -6.87
C SER A 15 44.87 3.27 -5.72
N ILE A 16 45.24 3.61 -4.48
CA ILE A 16 44.39 3.45 -3.30
C ILE A 16 43.16 4.37 -3.40
N PHE A 17 43.35 5.60 -3.88
CA PHE A 17 42.26 6.54 -4.10
C PHE A 17 41.31 6.05 -5.20
N LEU A 18 41.85 5.53 -6.31
CA LEU A 18 41.05 4.98 -7.41
C LEU A 18 40.27 3.73 -6.98
N VAL A 19 40.92 2.79 -6.29
CA VAL A 19 40.28 1.60 -5.73
C VAL A 19 39.25 1.97 -4.68
N GLY A 20 39.53 2.96 -3.83
CA GLY A 20 38.58 3.51 -2.85
C GLY A 20 37.35 4.13 -3.53
N MET A 21 37.54 4.87 -4.62
CA MET A 21 36.45 5.47 -5.40
C MET A 21 35.58 4.38 -6.06
N ILE A 22 36.19 3.34 -6.62
CA ILE A 22 35.47 2.21 -7.23
C ILE A 22 34.75 1.38 -6.16
N ALA A 23 35.40 1.09 -5.03
CA ALA A 23 34.81 0.36 -3.92
C ALA A 23 33.66 1.13 -3.24
N TRP A 24 33.71 2.47 -3.23
CA TRP A 24 32.60 3.31 -2.80
C TRP A 24 31.44 3.32 -3.81
N ALA A 25 31.77 3.29 -5.11
CA ALA A 25 30.78 3.29 -6.19
C ALA A 25 30.04 1.94 -6.33
N ILE A 26 30.72 0.81 -6.14
CA ILE A 26 30.14 -0.52 -6.33
C ILE A 26 29.72 -1.10 -4.97
N PRO A 27 28.41 -1.31 -4.70
CA PRO A 27 27.98 -2.02 -3.50
C PRO A 27 28.23 -3.54 -3.69
N VAL A 28 29.49 -3.97 -3.59
CA VAL A 28 29.92 -5.37 -3.80
C VAL A 28 29.10 -6.34 -2.93
N ARG A 29 28.81 -5.95 -1.68
CA ARG A 29 27.96 -6.73 -0.77
C ARG A 29 26.56 -6.97 -1.33
N LEU A 30 25.93 -5.95 -1.91
CA LEU A 30 24.59 -6.04 -2.49
C LEU A 30 24.58 -6.89 -3.76
N TRP A 31 25.65 -6.80 -4.56
CA TRP A 31 25.81 -7.62 -5.75
C TRP A 31 25.91 -9.11 -5.41
N VAL A 32 26.71 -9.46 -4.40
CA VAL A 32 26.80 -10.85 -3.89
C VAL A 32 25.46 -11.31 -3.31
N GLU A 33 24.76 -10.44 -2.58
CA GLU A 33 23.42 -10.72 -2.04
C GLU A 33 22.43 -11.08 -3.17
N ALA A 34 22.40 -10.27 -4.23
CA ALA A 34 21.56 -10.50 -5.41
C ALA A 34 21.90 -11.81 -6.11
N LEU A 35 23.18 -12.09 -6.35
CA LEU A 35 23.64 -13.32 -6.97
C LEU A 35 23.25 -14.55 -6.15
N SER A 36 23.41 -14.50 -4.82
CA SER A 36 23.01 -15.61 -3.93
C SER A 36 21.51 -15.88 -3.90
N ALA A 37 20.71 -14.86 -4.24
CA ALA A 37 19.27 -14.94 -4.35
C ALA A 37 18.78 -15.34 -5.75
N GLY A 38 19.68 -15.59 -6.71
CA GLY A 38 19.33 -15.91 -8.09
C GLY A 38 18.96 -14.70 -8.96
N VAL A 39 19.18 -13.47 -8.47
CA VAL A 39 18.91 -12.24 -9.22
C VAL A 39 20.17 -11.78 -9.93
N THR A 40 20.20 -11.88 -11.25
CA THR A 40 21.34 -11.47 -12.07
C THR A 40 21.33 -9.96 -12.31
N VAL A 41 21.95 -9.19 -11.42
CA VAL A 41 22.16 -7.74 -11.61
C VAL A 41 23.59 -7.48 -12.10
N GLY A 42 23.73 -6.86 -13.27
CA GLY A 42 25.03 -6.45 -13.80
C GLY A 42 25.68 -5.35 -12.95
N ILE A 43 27.00 -5.40 -12.78
CA ILE A 43 27.76 -4.36 -12.07
C ILE A 43 27.56 -2.99 -12.75
N GLY A 44 27.49 -2.96 -14.09
CA GLY A 44 27.19 -1.75 -14.85
C GLY A 44 25.83 -1.14 -14.51
N THR A 45 24.81 -1.97 -14.23
CA THR A 45 23.48 -1.51 -13.82
C THR A 45 23.51 -0.84 -12.45
N LEU A 46 24.23 -1.41 -11.48
CA LEU A 46 24.39 -0.83 -10.14
C LEU A 46 25.10 0.53 -10.17
N VAL A 47 26.12 0.66 -11.02
CA VAL A 47 26.80 1.93 -11.25
C VAL A 47 25.86 2.93 -11.95
N GLY A 48 25.14 2.48 -12.98
CA GLY A 48 24.16 3.27 -13.71
C GLY A 48 23.02 3.81 -12.85
N MET A 49 22.56 3.04 -11.85
CA MET A 49 21.57 3.50 -10.86
C MET A 49 22.11 4.70 -10.08
N ARG A 50 23.35 4.63 -9.56
CA ARG A 50 23.95 5.75 -8.82
C ARG A 50 24.12 7.00 -9.69
N LEU A 51 24.51 6.84 -10.95
CA LEU A 51 24.62 7.97 -11.90
C LEU A 51 23.26 8.64 -12.15
N ARG A 52 22.18 7.85 -12.18
CA ARG A 52 20.79 8.34 -12.27
C ARG A 52 20.21 8.81 -10.94
N LYS A 53 21.02 8.90 -9.87
CA LYS A 53 20.61 9.25 -8.50
C LYS A 53 19.60 8.29 -7.86
N VAL A 54 19.61 7.04 -8.29
CA VAL A 54 18.83 5.95 -7.69
C VAL A 54 19.68 5.21 -6.67
N SER A 55 19.11 4.91 -5.51
CA SER A 55 19.78 4.12 -4.48
C SER A 55 19.71 2.64 -4.83
N PRO A 56 20.84 1.95 -5.15
CA PRO A 56 20.77 0.54 -5.55
C PRO A 56 20.16 -0.39 -4.48
N PRO A 57 20.46 -0.25 -3.17
CA PRO A 57 19.82 -1.07 -2.14
C PRO A 57 18.29 -0.94 -2.08
N ALA A 58 17.75 0.22 -2.42
CA ALA A 58 16.31 0.48 -2.36
C ALA A 58 15.53 -0.22 -3.49
N VAL A 59 16.20 -0.60 -4.58
CA VAL A 59 15.59 -1.31 -5.73
C VAL A 59 15.92 -2.80 -5.68
N VAL A 60 17.19 -3.14 -5.46
CA VAL A 60 17.67 -4.53 -5.56
C VAL A 60 17.16 -5.41 -4.42
N ARG A 61 17.06 -4.90 -3.19
CA ARG A 61 16.54 -5.71 -2.07
C ARG A 61 15.06 -6.07 -2.24
N PRO A 62 14.17 -5.13 -2.61
CA PRO A 62 12.80 -5.50 -3.01
C PRO A 62 12.79 -6.50 -4.17
N LEU A 63 13.62 -6.33 -5.20
CA LEU A 63 13.69 -7.28 -6.31
C LEU A 63 14.10 -8.70 -5.87
N ILE A 64 15.05 -8.82 -4.94
CA ILE A 64 15.44 -10.09 -4.31
C ILE A 64 14.24 -10.73 -3.61
N ASN A 65 13.48 -9.93 -2.84
CA ASN A 65 12.29 -10.43 -2.13
C ASN A 65 11.20 -10.90 -3.11
N ALA A 66 10.96 -10.15 -4.19
CA ALA A 66 10.02 -10.52 -5.25
C ALA A 66 10.42 -11.86 -5.89
N THR A 67 11.68 -11.98 -6.31
CA THR A 67 12.20 -13.18 -6.98
C THR A 67 12.08 -14.41 -6.07
N LYS A 68 12.44 -14.27 -4.78
CA LYS A 68 12.29 -15.34 -3.78
C LYS A 68 10.83 -15.71 -3.51
N ALA A 69 9.90 -14.78 -3.70
CA ALA A 69 8.47 -15.04 -3.58
C ALA A 69 7.85 -15.70 -4.83
N GLY A 70 8.63 -15.82 -5.91
CA GLY A 70 8.17 -16.36 -7.20
C GLY A 70 7.66 -15.29 -8.18
N LEU A 71 7.86 -14.01 -7.88
CA LEU A 71 7.45 -12.90 -8.74
C LEU A 71 8.60 -12.46 -9.63
N ASP A 72 8.35 -12.43 -10.94
CA ASP A 72 9.27 -11.87 -11.93
C ASP A 72 8.94 -10.39 -12.17
N LEU A 73 9.83 -9.51 -11.73
CA LEU A 73 9.65 -8.06 -11.84
C LEU A 73 10.84 -7.45 -12.60
N ASP A 74 10.55 -6.55 -13.53
CA ASP A 74 11.59 -5.82 -14.26
C ASP A 74 12.27 -4.79 -13.35
N ILE A 75 13.60 -4.85 -13.31
CA ILE A 75 14.44 -3.93 -12.56
C ILE A 75 14.26 -2.49 -13.02
N ASN A 76 14.02 -2.26 -14.32
CA ASN A 76 13.84 -0.92 -14.86
C ASN A 76 12.50 -0.32 -14.42
N ALA A 77 11.44 -1.14 -14.32
CA ALA A 77 10.15 -0.70 -13.80
C ALA A 77 10.22 -0.31 -12.32
N LEU A 78 10.93 -1.09 -11.50
CA LEU A 78 11.17 -0.75 -10.08
C LEU A 78 12.00 0.54 -9.93
N GLU A 79 13.00 0.71 -10.79
CA GLU A 79 13.82 1.91 -10.83
C GLU A 79 13.02 3.15 -11.29
N ALA A 80 12.18 3.01 -12.31
CA ALA A 80 11.29 4.07 -12.77
C ALA A 80 10.31 4.50 -11.67
N HIS A 81 9.76 3.55 -10.92
CA HIS A 81 8.90 3.84 -9.76
C HIS A 81 9.66 4.60 -8.65
N TYR A 82 10.90 4.19 -8.36
CA TYR A 82 11.76 4.90 -7.41
C TYR A 82 12.03 6.35 -7.86
N LEU A 83 12.35 6.54 -9.14
CA LEU A 83 12.59 7.87 -9.72
C LEU A 83 11.34 8.76 -9.71
N ALA A 84 10.15 8.17 -9.84
CA ALA A 84 8.88 8.86 -9.69
C ALA A 84 8.56 9.28 -8.24
N GLY A 85 9.42 8.92 -7.27
CA GLY A 85 9.25 9.22 -5.86
C GLY A 85 8.45 8.18 -5.08
N GLY A 86 8.17 7.02 -5.69
CA GLY A 86 7.45 5.93 -5.06
C GLY A 86 8.31 5.05 -4.15
N ASN A 87 7.65 4.29 -3.28
CA ASN A 87 8.27 3.33 -2.38
C ASN A 87 8.23 1.91 -2.97
N VAL A 88 9.36 1.52 -3.59
CA VAL A 88 9.54 0.20 -4.20
C VAL A 88 9.33 -0.95 -3.20
N SER A 89 9.80 -0.79 -1.95
CA SER A 89 9.67 -1.85 -0.93
C SER A 89 8.22 -2.10 -0.55
N ARG A 90 7.40 -1.05 -0.44
CA ARG A 90 5.97 -1.16 -0.13
C ARG A 90 5.22 -1.83 -1.28
N VAL A 91 5.46 -1.39 -2.53
CA VAL A 91 4.82 -1.96 -3.73
C VAL A 91 5.15 -3.45 -3.86
N VAL A 92 6.43 -3.82 -3.78
CA VAL A 92 6.83 -5.23 -3.87
C VAL A 92 6.23 -6.06 -2.74
N GLY A 93 6.24 -5.55 -1.50
CA GLY A 93 5.60 -6.24 -0.37
C GLY A 93 4.11 -6.47 -0.62
N ALA A 94 3.41 -5.50 -1.20
CA ALA A 94 2.00 -5.63 -1.53
C ALA A 94 1.75 -6.66 -2.64
N LEU A 95 2.59 -6.69 -3.68
CA LEU A 95 2.51 -7.69 -4.74
C LEU A 95 2.73 -9.11 -4.23
N ILE A 96 3.71 -9.30 -3.34
CA ILE A 96 3.95 -10.60 -2.69
C ILE A 96 2.72 -11.02 -1.88
N SER A 97 2.16 -10.12 -1.06
CA SER A 97 0.95 -10.41 -0.28
C SER A 97 -0.26 -10.72 -1.17
N ALA A 98 -0.42 -9.99 -2.27
CA ALA A 98 -1.51 -10.18 -3.23
C ALA A 98 -1.42 -11.55 -3.91
N ASP A 99 -0.22 -11.94 -4.37
CA ASP A 99 0.06 -13.25 -4.95
C ASP A 99 -0.28 -14.39 -3.99
N LYS A 100 0.16 -14.30 -2.73
CA LYS A 100 -0.16 -15.33 -1.71
C LYS A 100 -1.64 -15.38 -1.34
N ALA A 101 -2.37 -14.30 -1.53
CA ALA A 101 -3.81 -14.24 -1.33
C ALA A 101 -4.63 -14.49 -2.60
N SER A 102 -4.00 -14.84 -3.72
CA SER A 102 -4.67 -15.02 -5.03
C SER A 102 -5.46 -13.78 -5.48
N ILE A 103 -4.96 -12.59 -5.17
CA ILE A 103 -5.50 -11.30 -5.62
C ILE A 103 -4.74 -10.86 -6.86
N ASP A 104 -5.46 -10.59 -7.95
CA ASP A 104 -4.87 -10.03 -9.16
C ASP A 104 -4.52 -8.54 -8.92
N LEU A 105 -3.22 -8.26 -8.77
CA LEU A 105 -2.68 -6.92 -8.59
C LEU A 105 -1.47 -6.74 -9.53
N PRO A 106 -1.64 -6.11 -10.70
CA PRO A 106 -0.53 -5.85 -11.59
C PRO A 106 0.38 -4.75 -11.02
N PHE A 107 1.68 -4.82 -11.34
CA PHE A 107 2.70 -3.86 -10.90
C PHE A 107 2.30 -2.40 -11.16
N ASN A 108 1.78 -2.11 -12.36
CA ASN A 108 1.37 -0.75 -12.74
C ASN A 108 0.26 -0.19 -11.84
N GLN A 109 -0.68 -1.04 -11.41
CA GLN A 109 -1.75 -0.62 -10.51
C GLN A 109 -1.23 -0.39 -9.10
N ALA A 110 -0.37 -1.30 -8.60
CA ALA A 110 0.28 -1.13 -7.30
C ALA A 110 1.14 0.14 -7.23
N ALA A 111 1.88 0.44 -8.30
CA ALA A 111 2.64 1.67 -8.47
C ALA A 111 1.74 2.91 -8.49
N ALA A 112 0.62 2.88 -9.23
CA ALA A 112 -0.33 3.98 -9.28
C ALA A 112 -0.96 4.28 -7.91
N ILE A 113 -1.27 3.24 -7.12
CA ILE A 113 -1.80 3.39 -5.75
C ILE A 113 -0.78 4.08 -4.84
N ASP A 114 0.48 3.63 -4.87
CA ASP A 114 1.55 4.20 -4.04
C ASP A 114 1.86 5.66 -4.44
N LEU A 115 1.88 5.98 -5.74
CA LEU A 115 2.06 7.35 -6.23
C LEU A 115 0.86 8.26 -5.91
N ALA A 116 -0.34 7.69 -5.78
CA ALA A 116 -1.53 8.42 -5.29
C ALA A 116 -1.47 8.71 -3.77
N GLY A 117 -0.40 8.31 -3.08
CA GLY A 117 -0.21 8.52 -1.65
C GLY A 117 -1.07 7.61 -0.78
N ARG A 118 -1.50 6.46 -1.31
CA ARG A 118 -2.23 5.42 -0.56
C ARG A 118 -1.29 4.28 -0.21
N ASP A 119 -1.50 3.66 0.95
CA ASP A 119 -0.73 2.49 1.34
C ASP A 119 -1.28 1.24 0.63
N VAL A 120 -0.62 0.86 -0.46
CA VAL A 120 -0.97 -0.34 -1.23
C VAL A 120 -0.83 -1.63 -0.42
N PHE A 121 0.10 -1.69 0.52
CA PHE A 121 0.31 -2.89 1.34
C PHE A 121 -0.83 -3.07 2.34
N GLU A 122 -1.21 -1.99 3.03
CA GLU A 122 -2.38 -2.00 3.92
C GLU A 122 -3.65 -2.37 3.14
N ALA A 123 -3.85 -1.82 1.95
CA ALA A 123 -5.03 -2.13 1.15
C ALA A 123 -5.12 -3.62 0.78
N VAL A 124 -4.00 -4.25 0.39
CA VAL A 124 -3.98 -5.70 0.16
C VAL A 124 -4.33 -6.46 1.44
N GLN A 125 -3.74 -6.08 2.58
CA GLN A 125 -4.03 -6.72 3.87
C GLN A 125 -5.50 -6.63 4.26
N VAL A 126 -6.13 -5.46 4.11
CA VAL A 126 -7.56 -5.26 4.39
C VAL A 126 -8.45 -5.99 3.38
N SER A 127 -7.96 -6.25 2.18
CA SER A 127 -8.67 -7.07 1.20
C SER A 127 -8.73 -8.55 1.64
N VAL A 128 -7.63 -9.07 2.19
CA VAL A 128 -7.52 -10.45 2.68
C VAL A 128 -8.21 -10.63 4.03
N ASN A 129 -7.97 -9.72 4.96
CA ASN A 129 -8.52 -9.74 6.30
C ASN A 129 -9.36 -8.46 6.52
N PRO A 130 -10.68 -8.55 6.34
CA PRO A 130 -11.58 -7.41 6.53
C PRO A 130 -11.40 -6.77 7.91
N LYS A 131 -11.53 -5.45 7.97
CA LYS A 131 -11.45 -4.69 9.23
C LYS A 131 -12.82 -4.22 9.67
N VAL A 132 -13.01 -4.16 10.99
CA VAL A 132 -14.24 -3.66 11.61
C VAL A 132 -14.02 -2.23 12.06
N ILE A 133 -14.92 -1.33 11.62
CA ILE A 133 -14.90 0.10 11.96
C ILE A 133 -16.23 0.46 12.60
N ASN A 134 -16.19 1.19 13.70
CA ASN A 134 -17.40 1.65 14.37
C ASN A 134 -17.83 3.02 13.83
N THR A 135 -19.13 3.21 13.63
CA THR A 135 -19.67 4.54 13.34
C THR A 135 -19.55 5.45 14.56
N PRO A 136 -19.49 6.78 14.38
CA PRO A 136 -19.77 7.70 15.48
C PRO A 136 -21.18 7.47 16.03
N LYS A 137 -21.47 8.00 17.22
CA LYS A 137 -22.83 7.97 17.79
C LYS A 137 -23.76 8.77 16.89
N VAL A 138 -24.70 8.10 16.24
CA VAL A 138 -25.69 8.71 15.36
C VAL A 138 -26.98 8.89 16.13
N ALA A 139 -27.46 10.13 16.26
CA ALA A 139 -28.71 10.45 16.94
C ALA A 139 -29.80 10.81 15.92
N ALA A 140 -30.99 10.23 16.05
CA ALA A 140 -32.14 10.51 15.21
C ALA A 140 -33.45 10.42 15.99
N MET A 141 -34.47 11.14 15.56
CA MET A 141 -35.79 11.18 16.19
C MET A 141 -36.78 10.36 15.36
N ALA A 142 -37.50 9.42 15.99
CA ALA A 142 -38.63 8.76 15.34
C ALA A 142 -39.84 9.71 15.27
N LYS A 143 -40.86 9.36 14.47
CA LYS A 143 -42.05 10.22 14.27
C LYS A 143 -42.88 10.45 15.53
N ASP A 144 -42.74 9.58 16.54
CA ASP A 144 -43.34 9.74 17.86
C ASP A 144 -42.58 10.73 18.78
N GLY A 145 -41.52 11.36 18.27
CA GLY A 145 -40.77 12.41 18.98
C GLY A 145 -39.72 11.88 19.94
N ILE A 146 -39.44 10.57 19.95
CA ILE A 146 -38.43 9.96 20.81
C ILE A 146 -37.10 9.85 20.07
N GLN A 147 -36.03 10.31 20.72
CA GLN A 147 -34.67 10.22 20.20
C GLN A 147 -34.07 8.84 20.48
N LEU A 148 -33.47 8.25 19.45
CA LEU A 148 -32.65 7.05 19.53
C LEU A 148 -31.21 7.39 19.17
N ILE A 149 -30.27 6.75 19.85
CA ILE A 149 -28.84 6.82 19.55
C ILE A 149 -28.41 5.44 19.09
N ALA A 150 -27.91 5.35 17.86
CA ALA A 150 -27.43 4.12 17.26
C ALA A 150 -25.91 4.19 17.02
N ILE A 151 -25.25 3.05 17.19
CA ILE A 151 -23.85 2.81 16.87
C ILE A 151 -23.84 1.52 16.05
N ALA A 152 -23.25 1.54 14.87
CA ALA A 152 -23.11 0.37 14.02
C ALA A 152 -21.63 -0.01 13.88
N ARG A 153 -21.39 -1.32 13.75
CA ARG A 153 -20.10 -1.92 13.41
C ARG A 153 -20.12 -2.28 11.94
N VAL A 154 -19.27 -1.62 11.17
CA VAL A 154 -19.18 -1.81 9.72
C VAL A 154 -17.95 -2.65 9.42
N THR A 155 -18.15 -3.83 8.87
CA THR A 155 -17.06 -4.68 8.37
C THR A 155 -16.77 -4.28 6.93
N VAL A 156 -15.57 -3.76 6.67
CA VAL A 156 -15.15 -3.30 5.35
C VAL A 156 -13.99 -4.12 4.79
N ARG A 157 -14.01 -4.30 3.47
CA ARG A 157 -12.93 -4.88 2.67
C ARG A 157 -12.42 -3.84 1.69
N ALA A 158 -11.12 -3.77 1.46
CA ALA A 158 -10.57 -2.86 0.45
C ALA A 158 -10.87 -3.37 -0.97
N ASN A 159 -11.34 -2.46 -1.83
CA ASN A 159 -11.53 -2.70 -3.25
C ASN A 159 -10.32 -2.15 -4.04
N ILE A 160 -9.39 -3.05 -4.36
CA ILE A 160 -8.12 -2.72 -5.02
C ILE A 160 -8.31 -1.98 -6.37
N ASN A 161 -9.40 -2.26 -7.08
CA ASN A 161 -9.71 -1.64 -8.37
C ASN A 161 -10.17 -0.19 -8.27
N ARG A 162 -10.70 0.22 -7.11
CA ARG A 162 -11.24 1.57 -6.86
C ARG A 162 -10.43 2.36 -5.83
N LEU A 163 -9.26 1.86 -5.47
CA LEU A 163 -8.44 2.45 -4.41
C LEU A 163 -7.86 3.82 -4.82
N VAL A 164 -7.61 4.03 -6.12
CA VAL A 164 -7.19 5.33 -6.67
C VAL A 164 -8.43 6.13 -7.06
N GLY A 165 -8.63 7.29 -6.44
CA GLY A 165 -9.75 8.19 -6.71
C GLY A 165 -11.09 7.82 -6.04
N GLY A 166 -11.18 6.65 -5.40
CA GLY A 166 -12.35 6.27 -4.60
C GLY A 166 -12.43 7.03 -3.28
N ALA A 167 -13.66 7.19 -2.77
CA ALA A 167 -13.90 7.80 -1.47
C ALA A 167 -13.43 6.88 -0.32
N GLY A 168 -12.92 7.48 0.76
CA GLY A 168 -12.34 6.78 1.90
C GLY A 168 -13.36 6.28 2.94
N GLU A 169 -12.83 5.75 4.04
CA GLU A 169 -13.62 5.23 5.18
C GLU A 169 -14.57 6.28 5.75
N ASP A 170 -14.12 7.53 5.91
CA ASP A 170 -14.94 8.61 6.46
C ASP A 170 -16.22 8.84 5.65
N THR A 171 -16.13 8.70 4.33
CA THR A 171 -17.29 8.84 3.44
C THR A 171 -18.26 7.68 3.59
N ILE A 172 -17.75 6.46 3.79
CA ILE A 172 -18.58 5.29 4.07
C ILE A 172 -19.30 5.46 5.40
N LEU A 173 -18.59 5.86 6.46
CA LEU A 173 -19.19 6.09 7.78
C LEU A 173 -20.24 7.20 7.74
N ALA A 174 -20.01 8.27 6.99
CA ALA A 174 -20.99 9.35 6.80
C ALA A 174 -22.26 8.86 6.08
N ARG A 175 -22.10 8.07 5.01
CA ARG A 175 -23.21 7.48 4.25
C ARG A 175 -24.00 6.45 5.07
N VAL A 176 -23.31 5.62 5.85
CA VAL A 176 -23.94 4.69 6.80
C VAL A 176 -24.72 5.49 7.85
N GLY A 177 -24.13 6.56 8.39
CA GLY A 177 -24.79 7.46 9.32
C GLY A 177 -26.05 8.09 8.74
N GLU A 178 -26.01 8.60 7.50
CA GLU A 178 -27.19 9.11 6.79
C GLU A 178 -28.28 8.04 6.68
N GLY A 179 -27.90 6.81 6.32
CA GLY A 179 -28.82 5.68 6.24
C GLY A 179 -29.46 5.33 7.59
N ILE A 180 -28.71 5.37 8.68
CA ILE A 180 -29.21 5.18 10.05
C ILE A 180 -30.21 6.28 10.41
N VAL A 181 -29.86 7.56 10.19
CA VAL A 181 -30.74 8.71 10.47
C VAL A 181 -32.04 8.60 9.68
N SER A 182 -31.95 8.30 8.39
CA SER A 182 -33.09 8.15 7.50
C SER A 182 -34.02 7.01 7.94
N THR A 183 -33.47 5.89 8.42
CA THR A 183 -34.27 4.73 8.86
C THR A 183 -35.01 5.03 10.16
N ILE A 184 -34.33 5.57 11.17
CA ILE A 184 -34.94 5.96 12.45
C ILE A 184 -35.98 7.06 12.24
N GLY A 185 -35.66 8.08 11.44
CA GLY A 185 -36.57 9.19 11.14
C GLY A 185 -37.82 8.80 10.35
N SER A 186 -37.78 7.66 9.66
CA SER A 186 -38.93 7.15 8.90
C SER A 186 -39.85 6.25 9.74
N ALA A 187 -39.38 5.73 10.88
CA ALA A 187 -40.15 4.86 11.76
C ALA A 187 -41.33 5.60 12.42
N ASN A 188 -42.46 4.92 12.56
CA ASN A 188 -43.66 5.51 13.15
C ASN A 188 -43.51 5.65 14.67
N SER A 189 -42.88 4.67 15.32
CA SER A 189 -42.50 4.73 16.73
C SER A 189 -41.07 4.25 16.97
N HIS A 190 -40.42 4.74 18.02
CA HIS A 190 -39.15 4.20 18.51
C HIS A 190 -39.22 2.69 18.82
N LYS A 191 -40.39 2.17 19.19
CA LYS A 191 -40.61 0.75 19.47
C LYS A 191 -40.35 -0.11 18.25
N ASP A 192 -40.76 0.33 17.06
CA ASP A 192 -40.57 -0.41 15.81
C ASP A 192 -39.07 -0.65 15.53
N VAL A 193 -38.23 0.34 15.87
CA VAL A 193 -36.77 0.27 15.71
C VAL A 193 -36.14 -0.63 16.77
N LEU A 194 -36.59 -0.54 18.04
CA LEU A 194 -36.06 -1.35 19.13
C LEU A 194 -36.46 -2.82 19.03
N GLU A 195 -37.64 -3.11 18.45
CA GLU A 195 -38.11 -4.47 18.22
C GLU A 195 -37.32 -5.17 17.09
N ASN A 196 -36.87 -4.42 16.08
CA ASN A 196 -36.13 -4.97 14.94
C ASN A 196 -34.98 -4.05 14.47
N PRO A 197 -33.88 -3.97 15.24
CA PRO A 197 -32.74 -3.11 14.91
C PRO A 197 -32.05 -3.50 13.60
N ASP A 198 -32.09 -4.77 13.22
CA ASP A 198 -31.55 -5.29 11.94
C ASP A 198 -32.19 -4.62 10.72
N GLY A 199 -33.40 -4.05 10.87
CA GLY A 199 -34.06 -3.27 9.82
C GLY A 199 -33.22 -2.08 9.35
N ILE A 200 -32.42 -1.50 10.26
CA ILE A 200 -31.47 -0.43 9.93
C ILE A 200 -30.41 -0.98 8.97
N SER A 201 -29.70 -2.04 9.35
CA SER A 201 -28.63 -2.61 8.54
C SER A 201 -29.10 -3.04 7.15
N LYS A 202 -30.29 -3.67 7.05
CA LYS A 202 -30.87 -4.07 5.75
C LYS A 202 -31.19 -2.86 4.86
N THR A 203 -31.79 -1.82 5.41
CA THR A 203 -32.15 -0.61 4.67
C THR A 203 -30.91 0.15 4.20
N VAL A 204 -29.89 0.20 5.05
CA VAL A 204 -28.61 0.86 4.80
C VAL A 204 -27.80 0.11 3.73
N LEU A 205 -27.68 -1.22 3.83
CA LEU A 205 -27.01 -2.06 2.82
C LEU A 205 -27.70 -1.99 1.44
N GLY A 206 -29.04 -1.95 1.41
CA GLY A 206 -29.81 -1.91 0.17
C GLY A 206 -29.61 -0.64 -0.68
N LYS A 207 -29.02 0.43 -0.12
CA LYS A 207 -28.77 1.71 -0.81
C LYS A 207 -27.45 1.75 -1.60
N GLY A 208 -26.64 0.68 -1.58
CA GLY A 208 -25.38 0.63 -2.35
C GLY A 208 -24.37 1.71 -1.94
N LEU A 209 -24.13 1.84 -0.63
CA LEU A 209 -23.36 2.94 -0.03
C LEU A 209 -21.87 2.91 -0.38
N ASP A 210 -21.39 1.75 -0.83
CA ASP A 210 -20.03 1.46 -1.30
C ASP A 210 -19.83 1.78 -2.81
N SER A 211 -20.84 2.35 -3.47
CA SER A 211 -20.69 2.83 -4.84
C SER A 211 -19.72 4.01 -4.90
N GLY A 212 -18.64 3.84 -5.66
CA GLY A 212 -17.59 4.86 -5.84
C GLY A 212 -16.64 5.01 -4.65
N THR A 213 -16.62 4.07 -3.71
CA THR A 213 -15.70 4.07 -2.57
C THR A 213 -14.53 3.12 -2.82
N ALA A 214 -13.44 3.34 -2.08
CA ALA A 214 -12.26 2.48 -2.07
C ALA A 214 -12.46 1.19 -1.26
N PHE A 215 -13.62 1.03 -0.59
CA PHE A 215 -13.94 -0.14 0.23
C PHE A 215 -15.33 -0.65 -0.08
N GLU A 216 -15.49 -1.97 -0.01
CA GLU A 216 -16.73 -2.72 -0.08
C GLU A 216 -17.22 -3.03 1.34
N ILE A 217 -18.53 -2.92 1.56
CA ILE A 217 -19.16 -3.21 2.87
C ILE A 217 -19.60 -4.68 2.88
N LEU A 218 -19.09 -5.46 3.83
CA LEU A 218 -19.46 -6.88 3.99
C LEU A 218 -20.63 -7.06 4.95
N SER A 219 -20.62 -6.34 6.07
CA SER A 219 -21.68 -6.37 7.08
C SER A 219 -21.82 -5.03 7.78
N ILE A 220 -23.02 -4.80 8.32
CA ILE A 220 -23.33 -3.69 9.23
C ILE A 220 -24.10 -4.33 10.39
N ASP A 221 -23.52 -4.28 11.59
CA ASP A 221 -24.03 -4.94 12.80
C ASP A 221 -24.26 -3.96 13.95
#